data_AF-A0A1F9MIL2-F1
#
_entry.id   AF-A0A1F9MIL2-F1
#
_cell.length_a   1.000
_cell.length_b   1.000
_cell.length_c   1.000
_cell.angle_alpha   90.00
_cell.angle_beta   90.00
_cell.angle_gamma   90.00
#
_symmetry.space_group_name_H-M   'P 1'
#
loop_
_entity.id
_entity.type
_entity.pdbx_description
1 polymer ?
#
loop_
_entity_poly.entity_id
_entity_poly.type
_entity_poly.pdbx_seq_one_letter_code
_entity_poly.pdbx_strand_id
1 'polypeptide(L)'
;MADDFQKPFSQYLASPFQVLWYETDELGVLMFSLSLAFMYGNFFWLLVVVAPYFYSKVKKSRPRGFLRHLLYFGGFIKFKGYPLYLDKEFRE
;
A
#
# COMPACT_ATOMS: atom_id res chain seq x y z
N MET A 1 -39.19 -12.07 -14.96
CA MET A 1 -37.76 -11.74 -15.11
C MET A 1 -37.41 -10.62 -14.14
N ALA A 2 -37.28 -10.91 -12.85
CA ALA A 2 -37.00 -9.88 -11.83
C ALA A 2 -36.26 -10.45 -10.60
N ASP A 3 -35.31 -11.36 -10.79
CA ASP A 3 -34.61 -12.06 -9.68
C ASP A 3 -33.07 -12.08 -9.81
N ASP A 4 -32.43 -11.08 -10.44
CA ASP A 4 -30.94 -11.04 -10.56
C ASP A 4 -30.26 -10.00 -9.65
N PHE A 5 -31.01 -9.24 -8.83
CA PHE A 5 -30.45 -8.16 -7.99
C PHE A 5 -29.83 -8.61 -6.66
N GLN A 6 -29.82 -9.91 -6.34
CA GLN A 6 -29.27 -10.44 -5.08
C GLN A 6 -28.04 -11.33 -5.29
N LYS A 7 -27.19 -11.05 -6.28
CA LYS A 7 -25.84 -11.62 -6.24
C LYS A 7 -25.03 -10.90 -5.16
N PRO A 8 -24.58 -11.57 -4.08
CA PRO A 8 -23.62 -10.96 -3.17
C PRO A 8 -22.41 -10.55 -4.01
N PHE A 9 -22.11 -9.25 -4.04
CA PHE A 9 -20.96 -8.73 -4.76
C PHE A 9 -19.73 -9.52 -4.32
N SER A 10 -19.04 -10.16 -5.27
CA SER A 10 -17.94 -11.09 -4.97
C SER A 10 -16.91 -10.37 -4.10
N GLN A 11 -16.88 -10.77 -2.83
CA GLN A 11 -16.05 -10.15 -1.79
C GLN A 11 -14.54 -10.30 -2.10
N TYR A 12 -14.21 -11.15 -3.07
CA TYR A 12 -12.86 -11.41 -3.56
C TYR A 12 -12.35 -10.35 -4.54
N LEU A 13 -13.22 -9.59 -5.22
CA LEU A 13 -12.78 -8.56 -6.17
C LEU A 13 -12.09 -7.37 -5.49
N ALA A 14 -12.44 -7.12 -4.22
CA ALA A 14 -11.82 -6.09 -3.37
C ALA A 14 -10.66 -6.66 -2.52
N SER A 15 -10.37 -7.96 -2.61
CA SER A 15 -9.30 -8.55 -1.81
C SER A 15 -7.92 -8.12 -2.35
N PRO A 16 -7.02 -7.63 -1.49
CA PRO A 16 -5.69 -7.23 -1.94
C PRO A 16 -4.90 -8.45 -2.41
N PHE A 17 -4.10 -8.28 -3.46
CA PHE A 17 -3.19 -9.32 -3.93
C PHE A 17 -2.17 -9.66 -2.83
N GLN A 18 -2.36 -10.82 -2.21
CA GLN A 18 -1.45 -11.39 -1.23
C GLN A 18 -0.62 -12.48 -1.90
N VAL A 19 0.70 -12.37 -1.78
CA VAL A 19 1.64 -13.37 -2.29
C VAL A 19 2.26 -14.07 -1.09
N LEU A 20 1.96 -15.37 -0.94
CA LEU A 20 2.43 -16.23 0.15
C LEU A 20 1.91 -15.80 1.53
N TRP A 21 2.53 -14.78 2.12
CA TRP A 21 2.16 -14.14 3.40
C TRP A 21 2.26 -12.61 3.35
N TYR A 22 2.83 -12.06 2.28
CA TYR A 22 3.11 -10.64 2.14
C TYR A 22 2.10 -10.00 1.20
N GLU A 23 1.60 -8.83 1.58
CA GLU A 23 0.84 -7.99 0.66
C GLU A 23 1.77 -7.39 -0.41
N THR A 24 1.23 -6.99 -1.57
CA THR A 24 2.00 -6.36 -2.67
C THR A 24 2.91 -5.21 -2.20
N ASP A 25 2.46 -4.51 -1.19
CA ASP A 25 3.12 -3.36 -0.59
C ASP A 25 4.39 -3.73 0.21
N GLU A 26 4.34 -4.83 0.98
CA GLU A 26 5.50 -5.37 1.69
C GLU A 26 6.55 -5.90 0.72
N LEU A 27 6.09 -6.52 -0.38
CA LEU A 27 6.96 -6.91 -1.49
C LEU A 27 7.63 -5.71 -2.16
N GLY A 28 6.91 -4.60 -2.33
CA GLY A 28 7.47 -3.35 -2.84
C GLY A 28 8.62 -2.83 -1.96
N VAL A 29 8.42 -2.82 -0.64
CA VAL A 29 9.47 -2.43 0.33
C VAL A 29 10.66 -3.38 0.30
N LEU A 30 10.41 -4.69 0.21
CA LEU A 30 11.48 -5.70 0.09
C LEU A 30 12.31 -5.47 -1.18
N MET A 31 11.66 -5.33 -2.34
CA MET A 31 12.33 -5.08 -3.63
C MET A 31 13.15 -3.80 -3.59
N PHE A 32 12.59 -2.71 -3.04
CA PHE A 32 13.31 -1.44 -2.88
C PHE A 32 14.53 -1.58 -1.97
N SER A 33 14.40 -2.26 -0.83
CA SER A 33 15.53 -2.51 0.07
C SER A 33 16.63 -3.37 -0.56
N LEU A 34 16.25 -4.37 -1.37
CA LEU A 34 17.18 -5.19 -2.15
C LEU A 34 17.93 -4.36 -3.19
N SER A 35 17.25 -3.46 -3.92
CA SER A 35 17.91 -2.55 -4.85
C SER A 35 18.97 -1.68 -4.16
N LEU A 36 18.66 -1.14 -2.98
CA LEU A 36 19.63 -0.38 -2.17
C LEU A 36 20.79 -1.25 -1.68
N ALA A 37 20.51 -2.49 -1.27
CA ALA A 37 21.54 -3.43 -0.84
C ALA A 37 22.54 -3.77 -1.94
N PHE A 38 22.06 -3.99 -3.17
CA PHE A 38 22.92 -4.22 -4.32
C PHE A 38 23.74 -2.98 -4.71
N MET A 39 23.20 -1.77 -4.51
CA MET A 39 23.85 -0.53 -4.92
C MET A 39 24.95 -0.08 -3.96
N TYR A 40 24.73 -0.17 -2.65
CA TYR A 40 25.64 0.35 -1.63
C TYR A 40 26.44 -0.72 -0.88
N GLY A 41 25.96 -1.97 -0.86
CA GLY A 41 26.62 -3.08 -0.17
C GLY A 41 26.73 -2.91 1.36
N ASN A 42 27.22 -3.97 2.02
CA ASN A 42 27.55 -4.02 3.45
C ASN A 42 26.37 -3.79 4.41
N PHE A 43 26.16 -2.57 4.92
CA PHE A 43 25.15 -2.27 5.94
C PHE A 43 23.71 -2.41 5.41
N PHE A 44 23.50 -2.17 4.12
CA PHE A 44 22.17 -2.24 3.53
C PHE A 44 21.59 -3.66 3.45
N TRP A 45 22.40 -4.71 3.63
CA TRP A 45 21.89 -6.08 3.78
C TRP A 45 21.06 -6.27 5.05
N LEU A 46 21.39 -5.59 6.15
CA LEU A 46 20.54 -5.59 7.35
C LEU A 46 19.19 -4.93 7.06
N LEU A 47 19.19 -3.89 6.22
CA LEU A 47 17.97 -3.16 5.85
C LEU A 47 16.98 -4.05 5.10
N VAL A 48 17.46 -5.03 4.31
CA VAL A 48 16.61 -6.01 3.62
C VAL A 48 15.75 -6.83 4.58
N VAL A 49 16.24 -7.10 5.79
CA VAL A 49 15.49 -7.87 6.80
C VAL A 49 14.70 -6.94 7.72
N VAL A 50 15.32 -5.84 8.16
CA VAL A 50 14.72 -4.91 9.12
C VAL A 50 13.56 -4.13 8.50
N ALA A 51 13.68 -3.68 7.24
CA ALA A 51 12.65 -2.88 6.59
C ALA A 51 11.31 -3.62 6.44
N PRO A 52 11.22 -4.82 5.83
CA PRO A 52 9.95 -5.53 5.73
C PRO A 52 9.41 -5.97 7.10
N TYR A 53 10.29 -6.34 8.05
CA TYR A 53 9.86 -6.74 9.40
C TYR A 53 9.20 -5.57 10.15
N PHE A 54 9.86 -4.41 10.16
CA PHE A 54 9.31 -3.21 10.79
C PHE A 54 8.05 -2.74 10.08
N TYR A 55 8.06 -2.78 8.75
CA TYR A 55 6.93 -2.39 7.93
C TYR A 55 5.69 -3.27 8.19
N SER A 56 5.88 -4.59 8.24
CA SER A 56 4.80 -5.54 8.54
C SER A 56 4.26 -5.36 9.97
N LYS A 57 5.14 -5.08 10.95
CA LYS A 57 4.74 -4.79 12.33
C LYS A 57 3.91 -3.51 12.45
N VAL A 58 4.34 -2.42 11.80
CA VAL A 58 3.62 -1.14 11.78
C VAL A 58 2.27 -1.30 11.08
N LYS A 59 2.25 -2.04 9.97
CA LYS A 59 1.04 -2.30 9.19
C LYS A 59 0.03 -3.15 9.94
N LYS A 60 0.47 -4.11 10.76
CA LYS A 60 -0.41 -4.94 11.62
C LYS A 60 -1.18 -4.11 12.67
N SER A 61 -0.68 -2.92 13.02
CA SER A 61 -1.33 -1.98 13.95
C SER A 61 -2.27 -0.99 13.26
N ARG A 62 -2.29 -0.92 11.92
CA ARG A 62 -3.03 0.10 11.18
C ARG A 62 -4.08 -0.53 10.25
N PRO A 63 -5.23 0.13 10.03
CA PRO A 63 -6.22 -0.33 9.08
C PRO A 63 -5.62 -0.40 7.66
N ARG A 64 -6.16 -1.30 6.85
CA ARG A 64 -5.71 -1.60 5.48
C ARG A 64 -5.58 -0.31 4.65
N GLY A 65 -4.57 -0.26 3.77
CA GLY A 65 -4.34 0.90 2.90
C GLY A 65 -3.61 2.09 3.56
N PHE A 66 -3.08 1.93 4.78
CA PHE A 66 -2.37 2.98 5.51
C PHE A 66 -1.29 3.69 4.68
N LEU A 67 -0.52 2.97 3.88
CA LEU A 67 0.55 3.56 3.07
C LEU A 67 0.02 4.38 1.89
N ARG A 68 -1.09 3.97 1.26
CA ARG A 68 -1.80 4.80 0.27
C ARG A 68 -2.35 6.07 0.90
N HIS A 69 -2.88 5.99 2.12
CA HIS A 69 -3.31 7.17 2.85
C HIS A 69 -2.14 8.09 3.21
N LEU A 70 -1.01 7.55 3.70
CA LEU A 70 0.21 8.32 3.96
C LEU A 70 0.72 9.04 2.70
N LEU A 71 0.75 8.33 1.57
CA LEU A 71 1.19 8.89 0.29
C LEU A 71 0.19 9.94 -0.24
N TYR A 72 -1.10 9.77 0.01
CA TYR A 72 -2.12 10.77 -0.30
C TYR A 72 -2.01 12.02 0.60
N PHE A 73 -1.77 11.84 1.91
CA PHE A 73 -1.46 12.94 2.84
C PHE A 73 -0.19 13.69 2.43
N GLY A 74 0.83 12.98 1.96
CA GLY A 74 2.06 13.57 1.44
C GLY A 74 1.94 14.16 0.02
N GLY A 75 0.78 14.05 -0.64
CA GLY A 75 0.55 14.57 -1.99
C GLY A 75 1.20 13.76 -3.13
N PHE A 76 1.80 12.60 -2.83
CA PHE A 76 2.45 11.73 -3.81
C PHE A 76 1.47 10.92 -4.65
N ILE A 77 0.27 10.66 -4.14
CA ILE A 77 -0.79 9.94 -4.86
C ILE A 77 -2.02 10.85 -4.99
N LYS A 78 -2.54 10.99 -6.21
CA LYS A 78 -3.83 11.65 -6.47
C LYS A 78 -4.90 10.59 -6.69
N PHE A 79 -5.96 10.60 -5.89
CA PHE A 79 -7.15 9.81 -6.19
C PHE A 79 -8.00 10.56 -7.23
N LYS A 80 -8.31 9.92 -8.36
CA LYS A 80 -9.10 10.53 -9.43
C LYS A 80 -10.49 10.89 -8.88
N GLY A 81 -10.83 12.18 -8.86
CA GLY A 81 -12.11 12.69 -8.35
C GLY A 81 -12.13 13.05 -6.86
N TYR A 82 -11.00 12.98 -6.15
CA TYR A 82 -10.87 13.49 -4.79
C TYR A 82 -9.97 14.73 -4.78
N PRO A 83 -10.31 15.77 -3.99
CA PRO A 83 -9.44 16.93 -3.81
C PRO A 83 -8.09 16.48 -3.24
N LEU A 84 -7.00 17.19 -3.51
CA LEU A 84 -5.76 16.94 -2.78
C LEU A 84 -5.96 17.34 -1.32
N TYR A 85 -5.36 16.61 -0.38
CA TYR A 85 -5.33 17.05 1.03
C TYR A 85 -4.67 18.44 1.21
N LEU A 86 -3.84 18.84 0.24
CA LEU A 86 -3.15 20.13 0.20
C LEU A 86 -3.93 21.23 -0.56
N ASP A 87 -5.02 20.90 -1.26
CA ASP A 87 -5.85 21.91 -1.91
C ASP A 87 -6.68 22.63 -0.83
N LYS A 88 -6.23 23.83 -0.48
CA LYS A 88 -6.96 24.75 0.42
C LYS A 88 -8.08 25.52 -0.29
N GLU A 89 -8.09 25.53 -1.63
CA GLU A 89 -9.13 26.18 -2.41
C GLU A 89 -9.94 25.15 -3.20
N PHE A 90 -11.19 24.96 -2.78
CA PHE A 90 -12.22 24.43 -3.65
C PHE A 90 -12.53 25.49 -4.70
N ARG A 91 -12.19 25.24 -5.97
CA ARG A 91 -12.80 25.95 -7.09
C ARG A 91 -13.98 25.12 -7.56
N GLU A 92 -15.18 25.59 -7.20
CA GLU A 92 -16.46 25.17 -7.80
C GLU A 92 -16.55 25.60 -9.27
#